data_AF-A0A7V6DCU8-F1
#
_entry.id   AF-A0A7V6DCU8-F1
#
_cell.length_a   1.000
_cell.length_b   1.000
_cell.length_c   1.000
_cell.angle_alpha   90.00
_cell.angle_beta   90.00
_cell.angle_gamma   90.00
#
_symmetry.space_group_name_H-M   'P 1'
#
loop_
_entity.id
_entity.type
_entity.pdbx_description
1 polymer ?
#
loop_
_entity_poly.entity_id
_entity_poly.type
_entity_poly.pdbx_seq_one_letter_code
_entity_poly.pdbx_strand_id
1 'polypeptide(L)'
;MFGEEDKRRVVEEIEQIRAEVTRVAPQSPPNEATTCSWVIEPLLLAVGYRRTDWIKESSDLGNNRYKPDYTVLPWREHRWLLEAKAWNHPLTEHDANQLTS
;
A
#
# COMPACT_ATOMS: atom_id res chain seq x y z
N MET A 1 -14.51 -3.96 14.48
CA MET A 1 -15.12 -2.70 14.00
C MET A 1 -14.09 -1.62 14.23
N PHE A 2 -13.59 -0.95 13.19
CA PHE A 2 -12.66 0.17 13.36
C PHE A 2 -13.35 1.28 14.14
N GLY A 3 -12.75 1.68 15.27
CA GLY A 3 -13.28 2.74 16.12
C GLY A 3 -13.02 4.12 15.54
N GLU A 4 -13.67 5.15 16.09
CA GLU A 4 -13.42 6.55 15.72
C GLU A 4 -11.95 6.97 15.94
N GLU A 5 -11.30 6.36 16.93
CA GLU A 5 -9.88 6.58 17.18
C GLU A 5 -8.97 6.00 16.09
N ASP A 6 -9.33 4.87 15.48
CA ASP A 6 -8.59 4.28 14.36
C ASP A 6 -8.70 5.16 13.12
N LYS A 7 -9.91 5.65 12.83
CA LYS A 7 -10.15 6.57 11.72
C LYS A 7 -9.35 7.86 11.89
N ARG A 8 -9.34 8.41 13.11
CA ARG A 8 -8.56 9.62 13.42
C ARG A 8 -7.06 9.39 13.17
N ARG A 9 -6.49 8.29 13.66
CA ARG A 9 -5.08 7.93 13.43
C ARG A 9 -4.73 7.82 11.95
N VAL A 10 -5.60 7.20 11.16
CA VAL A 10 -5.41 7.11 9.69
C VAL A 10 -5.40 8.48 9.03
N VAL A 11 -6.35 9.35 9.38
CA VAL A 11 -6.41 10.71 8.82
C VAL A 11 -5.17 11.52 9.22
N GLU A 12 -4.75 11.44 10.49
CA GLU A 12 -3.52 12.09 10.97
C GLU A 12 -2.30 11.59 10.20
N GLU A 13 -2.18 10.28 9.95
CA GLU A 13 -1.08 9.69 9.17
C GLU A 13 -1.10 10.16 7.71
N ILE A 14 -2.28 10.20 7.07
CA ILE A 14 -2.44 10.70 5.69
C ILE A 14 -1.95 12.15 5.58
N GLU A 15 -2.33 13.01 6.54
CA GLU A 15 -1.91 14.41 6.55
C GLU A 15 -0.39 14.55 6.79
N GLN A 16 0.20 13.71 7.64
CA GLN A 16 1.66 13.67 7.84
C GLN A 16 2.39 13.26 6.55
N ILE A 17 1.95 12.19 5.89
CA ILE A 17 2.51 11.73 4.61
C ILE A 17 2.43 12.85 3.57
N ARG A 18 1.28 13.52 3.46
CA ARG A 18 1.08 14.65 2.53
C ARG A 18 2.04 15.80 2.80
N ALA A 19 2.19 16.19 4.07
CA ALA A 19 3.09 17.26 4.48
C ALA A 19 4.55 16.90 4.19
N GLU A 20 4.96 15.67 4.49
CA GLU A 20 6.32 15.20 4.24
C GLU A 20 6.64 15.18 2.74
N VAL A 21 5.77 14.60 1.91
CA VAL A 21 6.02 14.55 0.46
C VAL A 21 6.09 15.94 -0.16
N THR A 22 5.23 16.87 0.29
CA THR A 22 5.28 18.26 -0.16
C THR A 22 6.62 18.92 0.19
N ARG A 23 7.19 18.61 1.37
CA ARG A 23 8.48 19.15 1.82
C ARG A 23 9.65 18.62 1.00
N VAL A 24 9.67 17.34 0.66
CA VAL A 24 10.78 16.71 -0.10
C VAL A 24 10.60 16.77 -1.61
N ALA A 25 9.61 17.54 -2.11
CA ALA A 25 9.18 17.67 -3.50
C ALA A 25 10.23 17.22 -4.53
N PRO A 26 10.20 15.95 -4.97
CA PRO A 26 11.13 15.48 -5.97
C PRO A 26 10.78 16.12 -7.33
N GLN A 27 11.79 16.36 -8.15
CA GLN A 27 11.61 16.85 -9.53
C GLN A 27 10.86 15.84 -10.41
N SER A 28 10.71 14.59 -9.95
CA SER A 28 9.98 13.53 -10.65
C SER A 28 9.00 12.85 -9.69
N PRO A 29 7.76 12.54 -10.13
CA PRO A 29 6.78 11.84 -9.32
C PRO A 29 7.34 10.51 -8.77
N PRO A 30 7.09 10.18 -7.48
CA PRO A 30 7.55 8.93 -6.91
C PRO A 30 7.01 7.68 -7.62
N ASN A 31 7.79 6.60 -7.58
CA ASN A 31 7.45 5.32 -8.21
C ASN A 31 6.71 4.37 -7.24
N GLU A 32 6.39 3.17 -7.71
CA GLU A 32 5.70 2.11 -6.94
C GLU A 32 6.43 1.76 -5.64
N ALA A 33 7.76 1.56 -5.71
CA ALA A 33 8.55 1.24 -4.52
C ALA A 33 8.47 2.35 -3.46
N THR A 34 8.41 3.62 -3.89
CA THR A 34 8.19 4.74 -2.98
C THR A 34 6.79 4.71 -2.38
N THR A 35 5.74 4.50 -3.18
CA THR A 35 4.35 4.33 -2.70
C THR A 35 4.25 3.25 -1.62
N CYS A 36 4.89 2.10 -1.83
CA CYS A 36 4.97 1.02 -0.85
C CYS A 36 5.50 1.49 0.51
N SER A 37 6.67 2.14 0.50
CA SER A 37 7.36 2.54 1.75
C SER A 37 6.79 3.79 2.42
N TRP A 38 6.25 4.74 1.65
CA TRP A 38 5.82 6.05 2.17
C TRP A 38 4.33 6.11 2.47
N VAL A 39 3.53 5.23 1.86
CA VAL A 39 2.06 5.28 1.98
C VAL A 39 1.51 3.98 2.55
N ILE A 40 1.75 2.85 1.88
CA ILE A 40 1.10 1.59 2.25
C ILE A 40 1.55 1.11 3.63
N GLU A 41 2.86 0.98 3.86
CA GLU A 41 3.36 0.47 5.14
C GLU A 41 3.01 1.36 6.34
N PRO A 42 3.12 2.70 6.29
CA PRO A 42 2.71 3.56 7.39
C PRO A 42 1.21 3.48 7.68
N LEU A 43 0.36 3.45 6.64
CA LEU A 43 -1.08 3.31 6.83
C LEU A 43 -1.48 1.96 7.43
N LEU A 44 -0.82 0.87 7.05
CA LEU A 44 -1.02 -0.44 7.68
C LEU A 44 -0.69 -0.41 9.18
N LEU A 45 0.40 0.27 9.57
CA LEU A 45 0.75 0.46 10.97
C LEU A 45 -0.27 1.35 11.69
N ALA A 46 -0.74 2.43 11.07
CA ALA A 46 -1.69 3.38 11.65
C ALA A 46 -3.06 2.73 11.96
N VAL A 47 -3.53 1.81 11.11
CA VAL A 47 -4.75 1.02 11.35
C VAL A 47 -4.54 -0.13 12.35
N GLY A 48 -3.31 -0.34 12.84
CA GLY A 48 -3.00 -1.29 13.90
C GLY A 48 -2.50 -2.66 13.43
N TYR A 49 -2.23 -2.86 12.14
CA TYR A 49 -1.50 -4.05 11.71
C TYR A 49 -0.05 -3.99 12.19
N ARG A 50 0.53 -5.16 12.47
CA ARG A 50 1.94 -5.34 12.78
C ARG A 50 2.70 -5.72 11.53
N ARG A 51 4.01 -5.46 11.47
CA ARG A 51 4.87 -5.89 10.35
C ARG A 51 4.76 -7.38 10.00
N THR A 52 4.41 -8.22 10.96
CA THR A 52 4.19 -9.68 10.78
C THR A 52 2.83 -10.03 10.16
N ASP A 53 1.94 -9.06 10.05
CA ASP A 53 0.58 -9.25 9.52
C ASP A 53 0.53 -9.13 8.00
N TRP A 54 1.61 -8.76 7.33
CA TRP A 54 1.65 -8.74 5.86
C TRP A 54 2.97 -9.26 5.31
N ILE A 55 2.92 -9.71 4.06
CA ILE A 55 4.08 -10.08 3.25
C ILE A 55 4.15 -9.07 2.10
N LYS A 56 5.35 -8.55 1.86
CA LYS A 56 5.66 -7.85 0.62
C LYS A 56 6.05 -8.90 -0.41
N GLU A 57 5.28 -9.03 -1.49
CA GLU A 57 5.63 -9.99 -2.53
C GLU A 57 6.72 -9.39 -3.41
N SER A 58 7.73 -10.18 -3.75
CA SER A 58 8.66 -9.84 -4.81
C SER A 58 8.17 -10.41 -6.13
N SER A 59 8.31 -9.64 -7.20
CA SER A 59 8.14 -10.14 -8.56
C SER A 59 9.21 -11.20 -8.86
N ASP A 60 8.82 -12.47 -8.80
CA ASP A 60 9.65 -13.54 -9.36
C ASP A 60 9.59 -13.43 -10.88
N LEU A 61 10.73 -13.15 -11.51
CA LEU A 61 10.91 -13.04 -12.96
C LEU A 61 10.56 -14.33 -13.75
N GLY A 62 10.24 -15.44 -13.07
CA GLY A 62 10.12 -16.77 -13.68
C GLY A 62 8.71 -17.17 -14.10
N ASN A 63 7.67 -16.68 -13.44
CA ASN A 63 6.29 -17.11 -13.69
C ASN A 63 5.42 -15.88 -13.83
N ASN A 64 4.94 -15.64 -15.06
CA ASN A 64 4.16 -14.51 -15.55
C ASN A 64 2.76 -14.34 -14.89
N ARG A 65 2.65 -14.61 -13.58
CA ARG A 65 1.45 -14.37 -12.78
C ARG A 65 1.64 -13.04 -12.09
N TYR A 66 0.70 -12.12 -12.32
CA TYR A 66 0.58 -10.89 -11.56
C TYR A 66 0.53 -11.25 -10.07
N LYS A 67 1.54 -10.82 -9.31
CA LYS A 67 1.57 -10.93 -7.84
C LYS A 67 1.30 -9.54 -7.27
N PRO A 68 0.46 -9.43 -6.23
CA PRO A 68 0.22 -8.15 -5.55
C PRO A 68 1.50 -7.62 -4.93
N ASP A 69 1.68 -6.32 -4.77
CA ASP A 69 2.81 -5.79 -3.98
C ASP A 69 2.78 -6.26 -2.52
N TYR A 70 1.58 -6.38 -1.93
CA TYR A 70 1.41 -6.91 -0.58
C TYR A 70 0.23 -7.88 -0.44
N THR A 71 0.43 -8.91 0.39
CA THR A 71 -0.63 -9.75 0.94
C THR A 71 -0.76 -9.50 2.44
N VAL A 72 -1.89 -8.95 2.89
CA VAL A 72 -2.20 -8.67 4.30
C VAL A 72 -3.07 -9.78 4.88
N LEU A 73 -2.72 -10.24 6.08
CA LEU A 73 -3.23 -11.44 6.76
C LEU A 73 -3.13 -12.70 5.88
N PRO A 74 -1.97 -13.03 5.31
CA PRO A 74 -1.83 -14.14 4.35
C PRO A 74 -2.19 -15.52 4.93
N TRP A 75 -2.13 -15.66 6.25
CA TRP A 75 -2.44 -16.88 7.00
C TRP A 75 -3.93 -17.04 7.33
N ARG A 76 -4.76 -16.05 7.00
CA ARG A 76 -6.19 -16.05 7.30
C ARG A 76 -6.98 -16.32 6.02
N GLU A 77 -8.19 -16.86 6.19
CA GLU A 77 -9.14 -17.05 5.10
C GLU A 77 -9.51 -15.72 4.45
N HIS A 78 -9.75 -14.69 5.28
CA HIS A 78 -9.95 -13.32 4.83
C HIS A 78 -8.62 -12.57 4.81
N ARG A 79 -8.09 -12.36 3.61
CA ARG A 79 -6.86 -11.62 3.34
C ARG A 79 -7.13 -10.43 2.42
N TRP A 80 -6.27 -9.43 2.47
CA TRP A 80 -6.30 -8.29 1.54
C TRP A 80 -5.10 -8.34 0.61
N LEU A 81 -5.31 -8.00 -0.65
CA LEU A 81 -4.24 -7.86 -1.65
C LEU A 81 -4.12 -6.37 -1.96
N LEU A 82 -2.90 -5.84 -1.90
CA LEU A 82 -2.63 -4.43 -2.17
C LEU A 82 -1.67 -4.33 -3.35
N GLU A 83 -2.02 -3.43 -4.28
CA GLU A 83 -1.20 -3.05 -5.43
C GLU A 83 -0.78 -1.59 -5.27
N ALA A 84 0.50 -1.32 -5.42
CA ALA A 84 1.05 0.02 -5.49
C ALA A 84 1.11 0.47 -6.95
N LYS A 85 0.95 1.78 -7.16
CA LYS A 85 1.19 2.44 -8.44
C LYS A 85 2.06 3.67 -8.23
N ALA A 86 2.74 4.08 -9.30
CA ALA A 86 3.49 5.34 -9.32
C ALA A 86 2.52 6.54 -9.15
N TRP A 87 3.02 7.65 -8.63
CA TRP A 87 2.16 8.78 -8.24
C TRP A 87 1.55 9.53 -9.42
N ASN A 88 2.14 9.38 -10.60
CA ASN A 88 1.63 9.90 -11.85
C ASN A 88 0.77 8.88 -12.62
N HIS A 89 0.59 7.67 -12.09
CA HIS A 89 -0.27 6.65 -12.70
C HIS A 89 -1.71 6.87 -12.24
N PRO A 90 -2.66 7.15 -13.17
CA PRO A 90 -4.07 7.19 -12.82
C PRO A 90 -4.56 5.78 -12.48
N LEU A 91 -5.22 5.60 -11.34
CA LEU A 91 -5.80 4.31 -10.96
C LEU A 91 -6.95 3.94 -11.91
N THR A 92 -6.93 2.71 -12.40
CA THR A 92 -7.91 2.14 -13.34
C THR A 92 -8.49 0.83 -12.82
N GLU A 93 -9.60 0.37 -13.39
CA GLU A 93 -10.15 -0.96 -13.10
C GLU A 93 -9.16 -2.09 -13.45
N HIS A 94 -8.29 -1.88 -14.43
CA HIS A 94 -7.27 -2.86 -14.80
C HIS A 94 -6.29 -3.13 -13.64
N ASP A 95 -5.92 -2.09 -12.89
CA ASP A 95 -5.03 -2.22 -11.73
C ASP A 95 -5.66 -3.08 -10.63
N ALA A 96 -6.98 -2.97 -10.42
CA ALA A 96 -7.70 -3.83 -9.49
C ALA A 96 -7.80 -5.28 -9.99
N ASN A 97 -7.98 -5.48 -11.29
CA ASN A 97 -8.11 -6.82 -11.91
C ASN A 97 -6.80 -7.62 -11.92
N GLN A 98 -5.65 -6.96 -11.76
CA GLN A 98 -4.36 -7.64 -11.58
C GLN A 98 -4.33 -8.51 -10.30
N LEU A 99 -5.20 -8.23 -9.33
CA LEU A 99 -5.23 -8.90 -8.02
C LEU A 99 -6.18 -10.11 -7.96
N THR A 100 -7.01 -10.33 -8.97
CA THR A 100 -8.10 -11.32 -8.95
C THR A 100 -7.95 -12.44 -9.99
N SER A 101 -6.82 -12.49 -10.70
CA SER A 101 -6.56 -13.42 -11.80
C SER A 101 -5.96 -14.78 -11.38
#